data_AF-A0A8T5BNZ0-F1
#
_entry.id   AF-A0A8T5BNZ0-F1
#
_cell.length_a   1.000
_cell.length_b   1.000
_cell.length_c   1.000
_cell.angle_alpha   90.00
_cell.angle_beta   90.00
_cell.angle_gamma   90.00
#
_symmetry.space_group_name_H-M   'P 1'
#
loop_
_entity.id
_entity.type
_entity.pdbx_description
1 polymer ?
#
loop_
_entity_poly.entity_id
_entity_poly.type
_entity_poly.pdbx_seq_one_letter_code
_entity_poly.pdbx_strand_id
1 'polypeptide(L)'
;MKISRIAIIDRKLDALRRFTVSKTQKLRKKLISKLEVLFNHATQMARSSDVANRDEWMRIAGYIAQVINSVADSFDEVKFNTDIKQLRVMIEAAKKRATGTREGASEADQ
;
A
#
# COMPACT_ATOMS: atom_id res chain seq x y z
N MET A 1 -50.33 8.27 -10.30
CA MET A 1 -49.32 7.24 -10.69
C MET A 1 -47.86 7.73 -10.81
N LYS A 2 -47.52 9.03 -10.86
CA LYS A 2 -46.12 9.50 -11.01
C LYS A 2 -45.22 9.24 -9.77
N ILE A 3 -45.78 9.32 -8.56
CA ILE A 3 -45.06 9.11 -7.29
C ILE A 3 -44.44 7.69 -7.19
N SER A 4 -45.11 6.68 -7.78
CA SER A 4 -44.64 5.29 -7.76
C SER A 4 -43.33 5.09 -8.53
N ARG A 5 -43.18 5.72 -9.71
CA ARG A 5 -41.96 5.56 -10.53
C ARG A 5 -40.75 6.23 -9.91
N ILE A 6 -40.94 7.42 -9.33
CA ILE A 6 -39.87 8.15 -8.61
C ILE A 6 -39.40 7.33 -7.41
N ALA A 7 -40.32 6.81 -6.59
CA ALA A 7 -39.99 5.95 -5.46
C ALA A 7 -39.26 4.66 -5.85
N ILE A 8 -39.57 4.08 -7.03
CA ILE A 8 -38.86 2.91 -7.55
C ILE A 8 -37.42 3.25 -7.94
N ILE A 9 -37.21 4.38 -8.63
CA ILE A 9 -35.86 4.82 -9.02
C ILE A 9 -35.02 5.12 -7.78
N ASP A 10 -35.59 5.83 -6.80
CA ASP A 10 -34.93 6.15 -5.54
C ASP A 10 -34.45 4.88 -4.83
N ARG A 11 -35.33 3.89 -4.63
CA ARG A 11 -34.96 2.58 -4.06
C ARG A 11 -33.85 1.86 -4.83
N LYS A 12 -33.84 1.97 -6.17
CA LYS A 12 -32.78 1.36 -7.00
C LYS A 12 -31.43 2.07 -6.80
N LEU A 13 -31.40 3.40 -6.75
CA LEU A 13 -30.20 4.18 -6.45
C LEU A 13 -29.65 3.83 -5.07
N ASP A 14 -30.54 3.66 -4.11
CA ASP A 14 -30.22 3.33 -2.73
C ASP A 14 -29.62 1.91 -2.60
N ALA A 15 -30.20 0.95 -3.33
CA ALA A 15 -29.65 -0.40 -3.43
C ALA A 15 -28.27 -0.42 -4.10
N LEU A 16 -28.08 0.34 -5.18
CA LEU A 16 -26.80 0.50 -5.85
C LEU A 16 -25.75 1.09 -4.90
N ARG A 17 -26.10 2.15 -4.17
CA ARG A 17 -25.21 2.76 -3.17
C ARG A 17 -24.77 1.75 -2.11
N ARG A 18 -25.71 1.00 -1.51
CA ARG A 18 -25.41 -0.03 -0.50
C ARG A 18 -24.53 -1.14 -1.05
N PHE A 19 -24.79 -1.59 -2.28
CA PHE A 19 -23.98 -2.60 -2.97
C PHE A 19 -22.55 -2.13 -3.19
N THR A 20 -22.36 -0.92 -3.72
CA THR A 20 -21.04 -0.33 -3.95
C THR A 20 -20.27 -0.18 -2.64
N VAL A 21 -20.89 0.37 -1.59
CA VAL A 21 -20.27 0.48 -0.26
C VAL A 21 -19.82 -0.89 0.26
N SER A 22 -20.67 -1.91 0.19
CA SER A 22 -20.33 -3.27 0.63
C SER A 22 -19.13 -3.85 -0.13
N LYS A 23 -19.08 -3.68 -1.46
CA LYS A 23 -17.95 -4.11 -2.29
C LYS A 23 -16.65 -3.40 -1.91
N THR A 24 -16.70 -2.08 -1.74
CA THR A 24 -15.53 -1.29 -1.33
C THR A 24 -15.02 -1.72 0.04
N GLN A 25 -15.91 -1.96 1.01
CA GLN A 25 -15.51 -2.42 2.35
C GLN A 25 -14.87 -3.82 2.32
N LYS A 26 -15.40 -4.74 1.50
CA LYS A 26 -14.78 -6.07 1.29
C LYS A 26 -13.38 -5.95 0.68
N LEU A 27 -13.21 -5.08 -0.31
CA LEU A 27 -11.91 -4.82 -0.94
C LEU A 27 -10.91 -4.25 0.08
N ARG A 28 -11.33 -3.24 0.85
CA ARG A 28 -10.50 -2.61 1.90
C ARG A 28 -9.96 -3.61 2.90
N LYS A 29 -10.83 -4.46 3.45
CA LYS A 29 -10.43 -5.52 4.40
C LYS A 29 -9.39 -6.46 3.79
N LYS A 30 -9.58 -6.86 2.53
CA LYS A 30 -8.65 -7.73 1.82
C LYS A 30 -7.29 -7.06 1.59
N LEU A 31 -7.27 -5.77 1.26
CA LEU A 31 -6.03 -5.02 1.06
C LEU A 31 -5.26 -4.82 2.37
N ILE A 32 -5.95 -4.43 3.45
CA ILE A 32 -5.35 -4.29 4.79
C ILE A 32 -4.70 -5.60 5.23
N SER A 33 -5.41 -6.72 5.13
CA SER A 33 -4.86 -8.03 5.49
C SER A 33 -3.59 -8.38 4.70
N LYS A 34 -3.53 -8.05 3.41
CA LYS A 34 -2.32 -8.26 2.59
C LYS A 34 -1.17 -7.33 3.01
N LEU A 35 -1.47 -6.08 3.36
CA LEU A 35 -0.47 -5.12 3.83
C LEU A 35 0.08 -5.53 5.21
N GLU A 36 -0.75 -6.05 6.11
CA GLU A 36 -0.30 -6.57 7.41
C GLU A 36 0.70 -7.73 7.26
N VAL A 37 0.48 -8.62 6.29
CA VAL A 37 1.45 -9.67 5.96
C VAL A 37 2.78 -9.06 5.51
N LEU A 38 2.76 -8.05 4.64
CA LEU A 38 3.97 -7.35 4.20
C LEU A 38 4.67 -6.61 5.34
N PHE A 39 3.91 -5.99 6.25
CA PHE A 39 4.43 -5.34 7.44
C PHE A 39 5.17 -6.34 8.34
N ASN A 40 4.55 -7.50 8.58
CA ASN A 40 5.16 -8.57 9.37
C ASN A 40 6.45 -9.10 8.72
N HIS A 41 6.49 -9.24 7.40
CA HIS A 41 7.72 -9.59 6.70
C HIS A 41 8.79 -8.51 6.83
N ALA A 42 8.47 -7.24 6.61
CA ALA A 42 9.42 -6.14 6.73
C ALA A 42 10.00 -6.05 8.16
N THR A 43 9.16 -6.19 9.19
CA THR A 43 9.62 -6.21 10.58
C THR A 43 10.46 -7.45 10.91
N GLN A 44 10.14 -8.62 10.34
CA GLN A 44 10.99 -9.81 10.49
C GLN A 44 12.37 -9.59 9.85
N MET A 45 12.41 -9.03 8.64
CA MET A 45 13.66 -8.69 7.97
C MET A 45 14.49 -7.70 8.77
N ALA A 46 13.85 -6.68 9.35
CA ALA A 46 14.53 -5.72 10.22
C ALA A 46 15.17 -6.39 11.45
N ARG A 47 14.51 -7.39 12.03
CA ARG A 47 15.03 -8.13 13.21
C ARG A 47 16.20 -9.04 12.87
N SER A 48 16.23 -9.61 11.67
CA SER A 48 17.30 -10.54 11.23
C SER A 48 18.44 -9.86 10.48
N SER A 49 18.36 -8.55 10.24
CA SER A 49 19.35 -7.79 9.48
C SER A 49 20.46 -7.21 10.36
N ASP A 50 21.62 -6.93 9.76
CA ASP A 50 22.62 -6.05 10.37
C ASP A 50 22.06 -4.63 10.57
N VAL A 51 22.79 -3.81 11.33
CA VAL A 51 22.32 -2.45 11.71
C VAL A 51 21.98 -1.60 10.47
N ALA A 52 22.79 -1.69 9.41
CA ALA A 52 22.61 -0.92 8.19
C ALA A 52 21.33 -1.30 7.42
N ASN A 53 21.02 -2.60 7.29
CA ASN A 53 19.81 -3.04 6.59
C ASN A 53 18.58 -3.00 7.49
N ARG A 54 18.74 -3.09 8.82
CA ARG A 54 17.65 -3.00 9.79
C ARG A 54 16.88 -1.69 9.68
N ASP A 55 17.57 -0.56 9.60
CA ASP A 55 16.93 0.75 9.52
C ASP A 55 16.09 0.90 8.25
N GLU A 56 16.57 0.37 7.13
CA GLU A 56 15.84 0.42 5.86
C GLU A 56 14.57 -0.44 5.90
N TRP A 57 14.64 -1.65 6.44
CA TRP A 57 13.48 -2.50 6.66
C TRP A 57 12.48 -1.88 7.65
N MET A 58 12.95 -1.18 8.68
CA MET A 58 12.10 -0.42 9.60
C MET A 58 11.37 0.73 8.89
N ARG A 59 12.04 1.45 7.99
CA ARG A 59 11.40 2.49 7.15
C ARG A 59 10.33 1.91 6.24
N ILE A 60 10.61 0.77 5.59
CA ILE A 60 9.64 0.07 4.75
C ILE A 60 8.43 -0.36 5.59
N ALA A 61 8.65 -0.98 6.75
CA ALA A 61 7.57 -1.36 7.68
C ALA A 61 6.74 -0.14 8.12
N GLY A 62 7.39 0.96 8.50
CA GLY A 62 6.71 2.20 8.87
C GLY A 62 5.83 2.76 7.74
N TYR A 63 6.33 2.75 6.51
CA TYR A 63 5.54 3.18 5.35
C TYR A 63 4.36 2.24 5.09
N ILE A 64 4.53 0.92 5.19
CA ILE A 64 3.40 -0.03 5.08
C ILE A 64 2.32 0.28 6.12
N ALA A 65 2.69 0.58 7.36
CA ALA A 65 1.74 0.97 8.41
C ALA A 65 0.98 2.26 8.06
N GLN A 66 1.65 3.25 7.47
CA GLN A 66 0.98 4.47 6.97
C GLN A 66 -0.03 4.16 5.86
N VAL A 67 0.29 3.24 4.95
CA VAL A 67 -0.63 2.81 3.89
C VAL A 67 -1.82 2.06 4.48
N ILE A 68 -1.61 1.19 5.47
CA ILE A 68 -2.69 0.51 6.19
C ILE A 68 -3.67 1.54 6.77
N ASN A 69 -3.15 2.54 7.50
CA ASN A 69 -3.97 3.58 8.10
C ASN A 69 -4.75 4.36 7.04
N SER A 70 -4.09 4.75 5.94
CA SER A 70 -4.76 5.42 4.82
C SER A 70 -5.92 4.59 4.26
N VAL A 71 -5.73 3.28 4.01
CA VAL A 71 -6.78 2.38 3.50
C VAL A 71 -7.87 2.13 4.55
N ALA A 72 -7.52 2.11 5.83
CA ALA A 72 -8.43 1.94 6.97
C ALA A 72 -9.31 3.17 7.24
N ASP A 73 -8.85 4.37 6.85
CA ASP A 73 -9.63 5.60 6.91
C ASP A 73 -10.53 5.74 5.68
N SER A 74 -9.93 5.78 4.48
CA SER A 74 -10.67 5.90 3.21
C SER A 74 -9.93 5.21 2.07
N PHE A 75 -10.67 4.47 1.24
CA PHE A 75 -10.07 3.84 0.07
C PHE A 75 -10.12 4.76 -1.14
N ASP A 76 -8.96 5.34 -1.45
CA ASP A 76 -8.66 6.01 -2.70
C ASP A 76 -7.73 5.11 -3.52
N GLU A 77 -8.23 4.60 -4.65
CA GLU A 77 -7.49 3.70 -5.53
C GLU A 77 -6.26 4.37 -6.17
N VAL A 78 -6.35 5.67 -6.51
CA VAL A 78 -5.26 6.41 -7.14
C VAL A 78 -4.12 6.61 -6.14
N LYS A 79 -4.47 7.02 -4.92
CA LYS A 79 -3.49 7.14 -3.83
C LYS A 79 -2.86 5.78 -3.51
N PHE A 80 -3.67 4.73 -3.36
CA PHE A 80 -3.18 3.39 -3.08
C PHE A 80 -2.18 2.91 -4.14
N ASN A 81 -2.47 3.13 -5.43
CA ASN A 81 -1.54 2.78 -6.51
C ASN A 81 -0.22 3.57 -6.44
N THR A 82 -0.28 4.83 -6.04
CA THR A 82 0.92 5.66 -5.81
C THR A 82 1.75 5.10 -4.64
N ASP A 83 1.09 4.77 -3.53
CA ASP A 83 1.74 4.19 -2.35
C ASP A 83 2.43 2.85 -2.68
N ILE A 84 1.80 2.00 -3.50
CA ILE A 84 2.41 0.73 -3.96
C ILE A 84 3.64 0.98 -4.85
N LYS A 85 3.62 1.98 -5.73
CA LYS A 85 4.79 2.36 -6.52
C LYS A 85 5.93 2.83 -5.62
N GLN A 86 5.63 3.64 -4.61
CA GLN A 86 6.64 4.11 -3.66
C GLN A 86 7.25 2.94 -2.87
N LEU A 87 6.43 2.00 -2.38
CA LEU A 87 6.92 0.78 -1.72
C LEU A 87 7.87 -0.02 -2.61
N ARG A 88 7.57 -0.14 -3.91
CA ARG A 88 8.47 -0.80 -4.87
C ARG A 88 9.80 -0.06 -4.98
N VAL A 89 9.79 1.27 -5.08
CA VAL A 89 11.03 2.08 -5.13
C VAL A 89 11.88 1.85 -3.87
N MET A 90 11.27 1.86 -2.69
CA MET A 90 11.98 1.60 -1.42
C MET A 90 12.59 0.20 -1.39
N ILE A 91 11.86 -0.82 -1.83
CA ILE A 91 12.36 -2.20 -1.89
C ILE A 91 13.52 -2.33 -2.88
N GLU A 92 13.42 -1.72 -4.07
CA GLU A 92 14.51 -1.75 -5.05
C GLU A 92 15.76 -1.01 -4.55
N ALA A 93 15.59 0.11 -3.84
CA ALA A 93 16.70 0.80 -3.19
C ALA A 93 17.37 -0.08 -2.12
N ALA A 94 16.58 -0.77 -1.28
CA ALA A 94 17.09 -1.72 -0.29
C ALA A 94 17.86 -2.87 -0.94
N LYS A 95 17.34 -3.45 -2.04
CA LYS A 95 18.02 -4.50 -2.80
C LYS A 95 19.36 -4.05 -3.35
N LYS A 96 19.42 -2.88 -4.01
CA LYS A 96 20.67 -2.34 -4.59
C LYS A 96 21.76 -2.15 -3.54
N ARG A 97 21.39 -1.70 -2.34
CA ARG A 97 22.31 -1.55 -1.21
C ARG A 97 22.80 -2.90 -0.67
N ALA A 98 21.92 -3.90 -0.62
CA ALA A 98 22.27 -5.25 -0.20
C ALA A 98 23.18 -5.99 -1.20
N THR A 99 23.05 -5.73 -2.51
CA THR A 99 23.86 -6.39 -3.55
C THR A 99 25.17 -5.67 -3.91
N GLY A 100 25.49 -4.54 -3.27
CA GLY A 100 26.78 -3.89 -3.40
C GLY A 100 27.14 -3.46 -4.83
N THR A 101 26.35 -2.58 -5.46
CA THR A 101 26.85 -1.84 -6.61
C THR A 101 27.76 -0.70 -6.11
N ARG A 102 29.07 -0.98 -6.04
CA ARG A 102 30.12 0.05 -6.19
C ARG A 102 30.06 0.54 -7.64
N GLU A 103 29.23 1.53 -7.92
CA GLU A 103 29.41 2.39 -9.09
C GLU A 103 30.02 3.70 -8.59
N GLY A 104 31.34 3.81 -8.71
CA GLY A 104 32.10 5.02 -8.37
C GLY A 104 33.52 4.73 -7.91
N ALA A 105 34.42 4.36 -8.82
CA ALA A 105 35.88 4.58 -8.71
C ALA A 105 36.60 4.15 -10.00
N SER A 106 36.36 4.85 -11.11
CA SER A 106 37.30 4.90 -12.24
C SER A 106 36.89 6.05 -13.16
N GLU A 107 37.18 7.28 -12.73
CA GLU A 107 37.46 8.42 -13.63
C GLU A 107 38.09 9.53 -12.77
N ALA A 108 39.25 9.19 -12.23
CA ALA A 108 40.30 10.13 -11.90
C ALA A 108 41.58 9.46 -12.39
N ASP A 109 42.09 9.97 -13.52
CA ASP A 109 43.41 9.81 -14.13
C ASP A 109 43.35 9.39 -15.61
N GLN A 110 43.18 10.40 -16.46
CA GLN A 110 43.99 10.62 -17.67
C GLN A 110 43.88 12.08 -18.13
#